data_AF-A0A3B9A9J7-F1
#
_entry.id   AF-A0A3B9A9J7-F1
#
_cell.length_a   1.000
_cell.length_b   1.000
_cell.length_c   1.000
_cell.angle_alpha   90.00
_cell.angle_beta   90.00
_cell.angle_gamma   90.00
#
_symmetry.space_group_name_H-M   'P 1'
#
loop_
_entity.id
_entity.type
_entity.pdbx_description
1 polymer ?
#
loop_
_entity_poly.entity_id
_entity_poly.type
_entity_poly.pdbx_seq_one_letter_code
_entity_poly.pdbx_strand_id
1 'polypeptide(L)'
;MKTLLLTRAEPAAVGMSPLGGLLCPSGMGDDFGVRVDFCQHSEGGRLLRAPVSPGLFRSAHIRDADKLPLGQTIDIEGPGILAFDGDREINLFEHQTAQLTVTRSGPWVIDPGKALALAAKGQVMADLPHWKDAYDGADIGGCC
;
A
#
# COMPACT_ATOMS: atom_id res chain seq x y z
N MET A 1 -12.14 -6.65 9.31
CA MET A 1 -11.99 -5.35 8.60
C MET A 1 -13.32 -5.04 7.94
N LYS A 2 -13.79 -3.79 8.01
CA LYS A 2 -15.06 -3.36 7.38
C LYS A 2 -14.81 -2.58 6.09
N THR A 3 -13.92 -1.60 6.16
CA THR A 3 -13.54 -0.75 5.02
C THR A 3 -12.03 -0.55 5.03
N LEU A 4 -11.42 -0.56 3.84
CA LEU A 4 -10.02 -0.23 3.60
C LEU A 4 -9.98 0.90 2.58
N LEU A 5 -9.29 1.99 2.90
CA LEU A 5 -8.99 3.05 1.95
C LEU A 5 -7.50 2.99 1.58
N LEU A 6 -7.26 2.99 0.28
CA LEU A 6 -5.93 2.89 -0.30
C LEU A 6 -5.67 4.16 -1.09
N THR A 7 -4.60 4.88 -0.76
CA THR A 7 -4.12 6.01 -1.59
C THR A 7 -3.55 5.52 -2.91
N ARG A 8 -3.02 4.29 -2.92
CA ARG A 8 -2.61 3.51 -4.11
C ARG A 8 -2.96 2.05 -3.86
N ALA A 9 -3.40 1.37 -4.91
CA ALA A 9 -3.81 -0.02 -4.87
C ALA A 9 -2.96 -0.82 -5.88
N GLU A 10 -1.72 -1.08 -5.50
CA GLU A 10 -0.74 -1.82 -6.29
C GLU A 10 -0.88 -3.34 -6.04
N PRO A 11 -1.20 -4.16 -7.07
CA PRO A 11 -1.40 -5.60 -6.90
C PRO A 11 -0.14 -6.37 -6.48
N ALA A 12 1.03 -5.85 -6.84
CA ALA A 12 2.32 -6.49 -6.61
C ALA A 12 3.04 -5.97 -5.35
N ALA A 13 2.42 -5.05 -4.60
CA ALA A 13 2.97 -4.53 -3.36
C ALA A 13 2.88 -5.55 -2.22
N VAL A 14 3.56 -5.27 -1.11
CA VAL A 14 3.44 -6.01 0.14
C VAL A 14 2.40 -5.33 1.04
N GLY A 15 1.80 -6.08 1.97
CA GLY A 15 0.84 -5.55 2.94
C GLY A 15 -0.60 -5.58 2.43
N MET A 16 -1.31 -4.46 2.62
CA MET A 16 -2.76 -4.36 2.38
C MET A 16 -3.10 -3.90 0.95
N SER A 17 -2.15 -3.29 0.25
CA SER A 17 -2.34 -2.75 -1.10
C SER A 17 -2.89 -3.78 -2.11
N PRO A 18 -2.44 -5.06 -2.12
CA PRO A 18 -2.98 -6.06 -3.03
C PRO A 18 -4.48 -6.37 -2.85
N LEU A 19 -5.06 -6.12 -1.67
CA LEU A 19 -6.50 -6.37 -1.44
C LEU A 19 -7.39 -5.48 -2.32
N GLY A 20 -6.98 -4.23 -2.55
CA GLY A 20 -7.63 -3.37 -3.54
C GLY A 20 -7.03 -3.51 -4.92
N GLY A 21 -5.71 -3.67 -5.02
CA GLY A 21 -5.02 -3.67 -6.30
C GLY A 21 -5.43 -4.81 -7.23
N LEU A 22 -5.73 -5.99 -6.68
CA LEU A 22 -6.22 -7.12 -7.46
C LEU A 22 -7.64 -6.94 -8.02
N LEU A 23 -8.38 -5.94 -7.55
CA LEU A 23 -9.77 -5.65 -7.95
C LEU A 23 -9.88 -4.37 -8.77
N CYS A 24 -9.20 -3.31 -8.31
CA CYS A 24 -9.16 -2.00 -8.93
C CYS A 24 -7.73 -1.43 -8.81
N PRO A 25 -6.81 -1.79 -9.73
CA PRO A 25 -5.44 -1.31 -9.69
C PRO A 25 -5.37 0.23 -9.72
N SER A 26 -4.49 0.80 -8.88
CA SER A 26 -4.16 2.24 -8.87
C SER A 26 -2.69 2.40 -8.48
N GLY A 27 -1.92 3.11 -9.30
CA GLY A 27 -0.51 3.39 -9.10
C GLY A 27 -0.21 4.87 -8.87
N MET A 28 1.08 5.23 -8.82
CA MET A 28 1.50 6.62 -8.59
C MET A 28 0.99 7.63 -9.64
N GLY A 29 0.70 7.20 -10.87
CA GLY A 29 0.23 8.09 -11.93
C GLY A 29 -1.27 8.36 -11.89
N ASP A 30 -2.03 7.59 -11.11
CA ASP A 30 -3.49 7.63 -11.12
C ASP A 30 -4.04 8.71 -10.19
N ASP A 31 -5.11 9.37 -10.62
CA ASP A 31 -5.79 10.43 -9.87
C ASP A 31 -7.07 9.91 -9.18
N PHE A 32 -6.94 8.77 -8.51
CA PHE A 32 -7.97 8.19 -7.64
C PHE A 32 -7.35 7.25 -6.60
N GLY A 33 -7.91 7.28 -5.38
CA GLY A 33 -7.70 6.22 -4.40
C GLY A 33 -8.65 5.05 -4.64
N VAL A 34 -8.58 4.02 -3.79
CA VAL A 34 -9.47 2.86 -3.88
C VAL A 34 -10.11 2.61 -2.52
N ARG A 35 -11.42 2.43 -2.52
CA ARG A 35 -12.17 1.96 -1.36
C ARG A 35 -12.50 0.49 -1.56
N VAL A 36 -12.22 -0.33 -0.56
CA VAL A 36 -12.63 -1.74 -0.52
C VAL A 36 -13.50 -1.94 0.69
N ASP A 37 -14.72 -2.42 0.47
CA ASP A 37 -15.63 -2.82 1.53
C ASP A 37 -15.65 -4.33 1.68
N PHE A 38 -15.53 -4.78 2.92
CA PHE A 38 -15.44 -6.18 3.29
C PHE A 38 -16.77 -6.64 3.89
N CYS A 39 -17.00 -7.94 3.81
CA CYS A 39 -18.15 -8.58 4.43
C CYS A 39 -17.71 -9.83 5.20
N GLN A 40 -18.59 -10.31 6.07
CA GLN A 40 -18.42 -11.60 6.71
C GLN A 40 -18.67 -12.73 5.72
N HIS A 41 -18.09 -13.90 5.97
CA HIS A 41 -18.30 -15.10 5.15
C HIS A 41 -19.80 -15.43 4.98
N SER A 42 -20.58 -15.30 6.06
CA SER A 42 -22.02 -15.58 6.11
C SER A 42 -22.87 -14.63 5.25
N GLU A 43 -22.40 -13.41 5.00
CA GLU A 43 -23.14 -12.41 4.21
C GLU A 43 -23.02 -12.65 2.70
N GLY A 44 -22.17 -13.59 2.28
CA GLY A 44 -21.80 -13.73 0.88
C GLY A 44 -20.91 -12.57 0.40
N GLY A 45 -20.32 -12.74 -0.77
CA GLY A 45 -19.36 -11.78 -1.34
C GLY A 45 -18.27 -12.50 -2.13
N ARG A 46 -17.46 -11.73 -2.85
CA ARG A 46 -16.36 -12.30 -3.64
C ARG A 46 -15.23 -12.72 -2.70
N LEU A 47 -14.88 -14.01 -2.69
CA LEU A 47 -13.70 -14.50 -1.99
C LEU A 47 -12.45 -14.10 -2.78
N LEU A 48 -11.69 -13.15 -2.26
CA LEU A 48 -10.41 -12.72 -2.82
C LEU A 48 -9.27 -13.41 -2.07
N ARG A 49 -8.29 -13.96 -2.80
CA ARG A 49 -7.02 -14.43 -2.25
C ARG A 49 -5.94 -13.43 -2.62
N ALA A 50 -5.31 -12.81 -1.62
CA ALA A 50 -4.30 -11.78 -1.81
C ALA A 50 -2.95 -12.20 -1.20
N PRO A 51 -1.82 -11.90 -1.88
CA PRO A 51 -0.49 -12.01 -1.30
C PRO A 51 -0.28 -10.82 -0.35
N VAL A 52 -0.26 -11.07 0.96
CA VAL A 52 -0.07 -9.98 1.94
C VAL A 52 1.40 -9.80 2.33
N SER A 53 2.24 -10.81 2.09
CA SER A 53 3.70 -10.78 2.32
C SER A 53 4.36 -11.88 1.47
N PRO A 54 5.68 -11.84 1.18
CA PRO A 54 6.36 -12.92 0.48
C PRO A 54 6.09 -14.29 1.12
N GLY A 55 5.58 -15.23 0.33
CA GLY A 55 5.18 -16.56 0.81
C GLY A 55 3.90 -16.61 1.64
N LEU A 56 3.22 -15.48 1.87
CA LEU A 56 2.04 -15.38 2.73
C LEU A 56 0.79 -14.92 1.96
N PHE A 57 -0.16 -15.84 1.82
CA PHE A 57 -1.47 -15.54 1.24
C PHE A 57 -2.55 -15.52 2.31
N ARG A 58 -3.51 -14.62 2.15
CA ARG A 58 -4.72 -14.52 2.97
C ARG A 58 -5.95 -14.39 2.09
N SER A 59 -7.07 -14.86 2.60
CA SER A 59 -8.36 -14.74 1.93
C SER A 59 -9.24 -13.73 2.66
N ALA A 60 -9.98 -12.93 1.90
CA ALA A 60 -10.93 -11.96 2.42
C ALA A 60 -12.23 -12.01 1.60
N HIS A 61 -13.37 -11.83 2.27
CA HIS A 61 -14.66 -11.67 1.60
C HIS A 61 -14.88 -10.19 1.30
N ILE A 62 -15.04 -9.90 0.01
CA ILE A 62 -15.18 -8.54 -0.52
C ILE A 62 -16.64 -8.32 -0.91
N ARG A 63 -17.21 -7.24 -0.38
CA ARG A 63 -18.52 -6.74 -0.76
C ARG A 63 -18.42 -5.89 -2.01
N ASP A 64 -17.52 -4.93 -2.01
CA ASP A 64 -17.31 -4.02 -3.13
C ASP A 64 -15.89 -3.46 -3.19
N ALA A 65 -15.48 -2.98 -4.36
CA ALA A 65 -14.21 -2.29 -4.56
C ALA A 65 -14.33 -1.23 -5.67
N ASP A 66 -14.22 0.04 -5.28
CA ASP A 66 -14.47 1.18 -6.15
C ASP A 66 -13.32 2.19 -6.17
N LYS A 67 -13.25 2.90 -7.30
CA LYS A 67 -12.43 4.11 -7.40
C LYS A 67 -13.02 5.20 -6.51
N LEU A 68 -12.16 5.83 -5.71
CA LEU A 68 -12.47 7.02 -4.93
C LEU A 68 -11.76 8.22 -5.57
N PRO A 69 -12.49 9.10 -6.28
CA PRO A 69 -11.95 10.35 -6.78
C PRO A 69 -11.17 11.12 -5.72
N LEU A 70 -10.05 11.74 -6.11
CA LEU A 70 -9.31 12.62 -5.22
C LEU A 70 -10.19 13.79 -4.75
N GLY A 71 -10.06 14.17 -3.49
CA GLY A 71 -10.86 15.22 -2.86
C GLY A 71 -12.29 14.81 -2.49
N GLN A 72 -12.75 13.62 -2.88
CA GLN A 72 -14.02 13.10 -2.38
C GLN A 72 -13.86 12.65 -0.92
N THR A 73 -14.72 13.20 -0.06
CA THR A 73 -14.83 12.80 1.34
C THR A 73 -15.82 11.66 1.50
N ILE A 74 -15.47 10.70 2.35
CA ILE A 74 -16.39 9.67 2.85
C ILE A 74 -16.46 9.74 4.37
N ASP A 75 -17.62 9.43 4.91
CA ASP A 75 -17.84 9.32 6.34
C ASP A 75 -17.83 7.85 6.78
N ILE A 76 -17.16 7.56 7.88
CA ILE A 76 -17.19 6.28 8.57
C ILE A 76 -17.69 6.51 10.00
N GLU A 77 -18.69 5.75 10.41
CA GLU A 77 -19.25 5.79 11.75
C GLU A 77 -18.68 4.64 12.61
N GLY A 78 -18.42 4.95 13.88
CA GLY A 78 -18.03 3.96 14.88
C GLY A 78 -19.19 3.04 15.33
N PRO A 79 -18.90 2.04 16.17
CA PRO A 79 -17.61 1.79 16.80
C PRO A 79 -16.60 1.11 15.84
N GLY A 80 -15.30 1.43 16.00
CA GLY A 80 -14.23 0.83 15.21
C GLY A 80 -12.84 1.35 15.57
N ILE A 81 -11.84 0.87 14.83
CA ILE A 81 -10.46 1.36 14.91
C ILE A 81 -10.06 1.88 13.53
N LEU A 82 -9.56 3.11 13.48
CA LEU A 82 -8.89 3.66 12.32
C LEU A 82 -7.41 3.30 12.42
N ALA A 83 -6.92 2.46 11.50
CA ALA A 83 -5.53 2.05 11.43
C ALA A 83 -4.84 2.69 10.21
N PHE A 84 -3.67 3.27 10.43
CA PHE A 84 -2.90 4.00 9.41
C PHE A 84 -1.59 3.26 9.15
N ASP A 85 -1.60 2.41 8.12
CA ASP A 85 -0.45 1.64 7.62
C ASP A 85 0.32 0.82 8.69
N GLY A 86 -0.35 0.50 9.81
CA GLY A 86 0.24 -0.23 10.93
C GLY A 86 1.05 0.62 11.93
N ASP A 87 1.23 1.91 11.66
CA ASP A 87 2.04 2.81 12.51
C ASP A 87 1.21 3.49 13.62
N ARG A 88 -0.05 3.81 13.32
CA ARG A 88 -0.94 4.54 14.23
C ARG A 88 -2.34 3.95 14.22
N GLU A 89 -2.93 3.90 15.41
CA GLU A 89 -4.31 3.49 15.63
C GLU A 89 -5.08 4.56 16.40
N ILE A 90 -6.33 4.79 16.02
CA ILE A 90 -7.27 5.69 16.71
C ILE A 90 -8.58 4.94 16.94
N ASN A 91 -9.03 4.90 18.20
CA ASN A 91 -10.34 4.35 18.54
C ASN A 91 -11.44 5.33 18.10
N LEU A 92 -12.40 4.82 17.33
CA LEU A 92 -13.61 5.53 16.94
C LEU A 92 -14.75 4.96 17.77
N PHE A 93 -15.22 5.72 18.75
CA PHE A 93 -16.28 5.27 19.66
C PHE A 93 -17.65 5.29 18.98
N GLU A 94 -18.64 4.70 19.64
CA GLU A 94 -20.03 4.73 19.18
C GLU A 94 -20.50 6.19 18.97
N HIS A 95 -21.26 6.42 17.91
CA HIS A 95 -21.74 7.74 17.47
C HIS A 95 -20.65 8.76 17.07
N GLN A 96 -19.37 8.37 17.06
CA GLN A 96 -18.33 9.19 16.46
C GLN A 96 -18.22 8.92 14.96
N THR A 97 -17.92 9.97 14.22
CA THR A 97 -17.70 9.93 12.78
C THR A 97 -16.28 10.34 12.45
N ALA A 98 -15.74 9.71 11.41
CA ALA A 98 -14.45 10.06 10.83
C ALA A 98 -14.64 10.37 9.35
N GLN A 99 -14.02 11.45 8.90
CA GLN A 99 -14.02 11.85 7.51
C GLN A 99 -12.70 11.45 6.87
N LEU A 100 -12.76 10.68 5.79
CA LEU A 100 -11.59 10.25 5.04
C LEU A 100 -11.61 10.86 3.65
N THR A 101 -10.48 11.43 3.24
CA THR A 101 -10.31 12.03 1.92
C THR A 101 -8.93 11.68 1.40
N VAL A 102 -8.85 11.20 0.16
CA VAL A 102 -7.57 10.96 -0.53
C VAL A 102 -7.20 12.22 -1.31
N THR A 103 -5.98 12.71 -1.15
CA THR A 103 -5.49 13.94 -1.79
C THR A 103 -4.15 13.72 -2.49
N ARG A 104 -3.80 14.63 -3.40
CA ARG A 104 -2.52 14.64 -4.14
C ARG A 104 -1.38 15.31 -3.37
N SER A 105 -1.66 15.94 -2.24
CA SER A 105 -0.68 16.71 -1.45
C SER A 105 0.07 15.86 -0.42
N GLY A 106 0.30 14.59 -0.74
CA GLY A 106 1.11 13.68 0.07
C GLY A 106 2.61 14.03 0.02
N PRO A 107 3.45 13.34 0.81
CA PRO A 107 4.89 13.54 0.77
C PRO A 107 5.46 13.19 -0.61
N TRP A 108 6.60 13.80 -0.94
CA TRP A 108 7.35 13.43 -2.14
C TRP A 108 7.90 12.01 -2.01
N VAL A 109 7.59 11.17 -2.99
CA VAL A 109 8.08 9.79 -3.08
C VAL A 109 9.06 9.71 -4.26
N ILE A 110 10.20 9.07 -4.05
CA ILE A 110 11.15 8.82 -5.14
C ILE A 110 10.57 7.80 -6.13
N ASP A 111 10.93 7.93 -7.41
CA ASP A 111 10.73 6.88 -8.41
C ASP A 111 12.08 6.13 -8.55
N PRO A 112 12.23 4.94 -7.94
CA PRO A 112 13.50 4.22 -7.96
C PRO A 112 13.89 3.79 -9.39
N GLY A 113 12.90 3.41 -10.21
CA GLY A 113 13.15 2.99 -11.58
C GLY A 113 13.72 4.14 -12.41
N LYS A 114 13.09 5.33 -12.32
CA LYS A 114 13.58 6.54 -12.99
C LYS A 114 14.93 7.00 -12.43
N ALA A 115 15.13 6.95 -11.11
CA ALA A 115 16.39 7.32 -10.47
C ALA A 115 17.55 6.44 -10.97
N LEU A 116 17.36 5.12 -10.98
CA LEU A 116 18.38 4.17 -11.43
C LEU A 116 18.63 4.26 -12.94
N ALA A 117 17.60 4.51 -13.76
CA ALA A 117 17.78 4.73 -15.19
C ALA A 117 18.63 5.98 -15.49
N LEU A 118 18.40 7.07 -14.76
CA LEU A 118 19.23 8.28 -14.85
C LEU A 118 20.66 8.03 -14.36
N ALA A 119 20.81 7.27 -13.27
CA ALA A 119 22.10 6.90 -12.74
C ALA A 119 22.93 6.08 -13.74
N ALA A 120 22.30 5.10 -14.39
CA ALA A 120 22.92 4.30 -15.45
C ALA A 120 23.33 5.17 -16.65
N LYS A 121 22.45 6.07 -17.10
CA LYS A 121 22.76 7.00 -18.20
C LYS A 121 23.95 7.92 -17.87
N GLY A 122 24.03 8.38 -16.63
CA GLY A 122 25.13 9.23 -16.16
C GLY A 122 26.37 8.47 -15.71
N GLN A 123 26.35 7.13 -15.71
CA GLN A 123 27.40 6.25 -15.17
C GLN A 123 27.79 6.60 -13.71
N VAL A 124 26.88 7.21 -12.93
CA VAL A 124 27.19 7.72 -11.58
C VAL A 124 27.36 6.61 -10.54
N MET A 125 27.03 5.37 -10.90
CA MET A 125 27.20 4.17 -10.09
C MET A 125 28.38 3.30 -10.55
N ALA A 126 29.12 3.71 -11.59
CA ALA A 126 30.31 3.02 -12.08
C ALA A 126 31.54 3.43 -11.26
N ASP A 127 32.52 2.52 -11.16
CA ASP A 127 33.83 2.73 -10.50
C ASP A 127 33.76 3.26 -9.06
N LEU A 128 32.62 3.09 -8.39
CA LEU A 128 32.48 3.41 -6.97
C LEU A 128 33.29 2.41 -6.14
N PRO A 129 33.83 2.82 -4.98
CA PRO A 129 34.47 1.88 -4.06
C PRO A 129 33.48 0.80 -3.63
N HIS A 130 34.01 -0.38 -3.28
CA HIS A 130 33.20 -1.49 -2.78
C HIS A 130 32.25 -1.03 -1.65
N TRP A 131 30.96 -1.32 -1.80
CA TRP A 131 29.95 -1.06 -0.78
C TRP A 131 30.26 -1.83 0.50
N LYS A 132 30.31 -1.17 1.65
CA LYS A 132 30.50 -1.86 2.93
C LYS A 132 29.18 -1.82 3.70
N ASP A 133 28.49 -2.95 3.81
CA ASP A 133 27.35 -3.09 4.73
C ASP A 133 27.84 -3.37 6.16
N ALA A 134 27.08 -2.94 7.16
CA ALA A 134 27.35 -3.22 8.57
C ALA A 134 27.25 -4.72 8.91
N TYR A 135 26.63 -5.51 8.03
CA TYR A 135 26.50 -6.97 8.15
C TYR A 135 27.41 -7.74 7.19
N ASP A 136 28.26 -7.05 6.42
CA ASP A 136 29.28 -7.70 5.59
C ASP A 136 30.38 -8.27 6.51
N GLY A 137 30.14 -9.46 7.06
CA GLY A 137 31.14 -10.26 7.77
C GLY A 137 32.25 -10.83 6.87
N ALA A 138 32.40 -10.30 5.64
CA ALA A 138 33.30 -10.77 4.62
C ALA A 138 34.37 -9.73 4.28
N ASP A 139 35.29 -9.48 5.22
CA ASP A 139 36.63 -8.93 4.92
C ASP A 139 37.54 -9.98 4.24
N ILE A 140 36.97 -11.09 3.76
CA ILE A 140 37.64 -12.13 2.99
C ILE A 140 37.45 -11.88 1.50
N GLY A 141 38.23 -10.91 1.01
CA GLY A 141 38.80 -10.86 -0.34
C GLY A 141 37.94 -11.32 -1.52
N GLY A 142 37.37 -10.34 -2.24
CA GLY A 142 36.93 -10.51 -3.62
C GLY A 142 35.54 -9.93 -3.87
N CYS A 143 35.41 -9.15 -4.93
CA CYS A 143 34.13 -8.71 -5.44
C CYS A 143 33.45 -9.92 -6.10
N CYS A 144 32.31 -10.35 -5.54
CA CYS A 144 31.48 -11.49 -5.96
C CYS A 144 32.13 -12.89 -5.89
#